data_AF-A0A8W8NDK4-F1
#
_entry.id   AF-A0A8W8NDK4-F1
#
_cell.length_a   1.000
_cell.length_b   1.000
_cell.length_c   1.000
_cell.angle_alpha   90.00
_cell.angle_beta   90.00
_cell.angle_gamma   90.00
#
_symmetry.space_group_name_H-M   'P 1'
#
loop_
_entity.id
_entity.type
_entity.pdbx_description
1 polymer ?
#
loop_
_entity_poly.entity_id
_entity_poly.type
_entity_poly.pdbx_seq_one_letter_code
_entity_poly.pdbx_strand_id
1 'polypeptide(L)'
;KVKQYDAFKGDYVKGENFSSESLSPNVLAQHGIQLLMERECSFFFPAGIVGILCIGTKVIFTFLQISQSHYHLIRGKGKVDKTSKATISYTRPYDYMDARDRTEILEAFFWFGQVQSNPKEFT
;
A
#
# COMPACT_ATOMS: atom_id res chain seq x y z
N LYS A 1 -10.44 5.56 -10.51
CA LYS A 1 -10.07 4.30 -11.21
C LYS A 1 -8.96 3.62 -10.42
N VAL A 2 -9.16 2.40 -9.92
CA VAL A 2 -8.18 1.64 -9.14
C VAL A 2 -7.29 0.84 -10.10
N LYS A 3 -5.97 0.83 -9.87
CA LYS A 3 -4.98 0.02 -10.62
C LYS A 3 -4.41 -1.07 -9.71
N GLN A 4 -3.95 -2.20 -10.28
CA GLN A 4 -3.42 -3.36 -9.55
C GLN A 4 -2.07 -3.81 -10.10
N TYR A 5 -1.16 -4.26 -9.22
CA TYR A 5 0.16 -4.78 -9.58
C TYR A 5 0.61 -5.93 -8.65
N ASP A 6 1.49 -6.81 -9.14
CA ASP A 6 2.08 -7.92 -8.37
C ASP A 6 3.33 -7.44 -7.62
N ALA A 7 3.21 -7.26 -6.31
CA ALA A 7 4.20 -6.56 -5.49
C ALA A 7 5.58 -7.25 -5.42
N PHE A 8 5.72 -8.52 -5.83
CA PHE A 8 6.98 -9.26 -5.70
C PHE A 8 7.62 -9.64 -7.04
N LYS A 9 7.21 -8.99 -8.14
CA LYS A 9 7.65 -9.33 -9.50
C LYS A 9 8.71 -8.38 -10.08
N GLY A 10 9.15 -7.34 -9.36
CA GLY A 10 10.12 -6.35 -9.83
C GLY A 10 11.57 -6.65 -9.44
N ASP A 11 12.51 -6.43 -10.37
CA ASP A 11 13.95 -6.43 -10.07
C ASP A 11 14.33 -5.14 -9.31
N TYR A 12 15.17 -5.26 -8.27
CA TYR A 12 15.70 -4.11 -7.53
C TYR A 12 16.67 -3.31 -8.42
N VAL A 13 16.24 -2.15 -8.93
CA VAL A 13 17.09 -1.22 -9.70
C VAL A 13 17.18 0.13 -8.98
N LYS A 14 18.39 0.71 -8.96
CA LYS A 14 18.68 2.03 -8.38
C LYS A 14 17.89 3.13 -9.10
N GLY A 15 17.03 3.81 -8.33
CA GLY A 15 16.51 5.16 -8.51
C GLY A 15 16.30 5.64 -9.94
N GLU A 16 15.15 5.34 -10.53
CA GLU A 16 14.64 6.10 -11.68
C GLU A 16 13.77 7.28 -11.22
N ASN A 17 13.74 8.32 -12.06
CA ASN A 17 13.00 9.56 -11.81
C ASN A 17 11.51 9.29 -11.56
N PHE A 18 11.08 9.68 -10.38
CA PHE A 18 9.73 9.48 -9.86
C PHE A 18 8.77 10.50 -10.46
N SER A 19 7.80 10.04 -11.26
CA SER A 19 6.68 10.86 -11.70
C SER A 19 5.40 10.40 -11.01
N SER A 20 4.57 11.33 -10.58
CA SER A 20 3.26 11.01 -10.01
C SER A 20 2.31 10.39 -11.04
N GLU A 21 2.59 10.51 -12.33
CA GLU A 21 1.70 10.08 -13.42
C GLU A 21 1.80 8.57 -13.68
N SER A 22 2.94 7.96 -13.36
CA SER A 22 3.15 6.52 -13.45
C SER A 22 4.01 6.03 -12.30
N LEU A 23 3.37 5.43 -11.29
CA LEU A 23 4.11 4.65 -10.29
C LEU A 23 4.80 3.49 -10.99
N SER A 24 6.13 3.48 -10.95
CA SER A 24 6.89 2.38 -11.54
C SER A 24 6.61 1.08 -10.76
N PRO A 25 6.63 -0.08 -11.45
CA PRO A 25 6.54 -1.39 -10.82
C PRO A 25 7.47 -1.57 -9.61
N ASN A 26 8.68 -1.02 -9.69
CA ASN A 26 9.70 -1.15 -8.65
C ASN A 26 9.34 -0.37 -7.38
N VAL A 27 8.78 0.83 -7.50
CA VAL A 27 8.30 1.60 -6.34
C VAL A 27 7.15 0.85 -5.65
N LEU A 28 6.22 0.29 -6.42
CA LEU A 28 5.10 -0.49 -5.87
C LEU A 28 5.59 -1.76 -5.17
N ALA A 29 6.62 -2.41 -5.71
CA ALA A 29 7.21 -3.59 -5.08
C ALA A 29 7.87 -3.24 -3.74
N GLN A 30 8.70 -2.20 -3.70
CA GLN A 30 9.37 -1.74 -2.48
C GLN A 30 8.35 -1.28 -1.43
N HIS A 31 7.37 -0.49 -1.83
CA HIS A 31 6.28 -0.05 -0.96
C HIS A 31 5.48 -1.24 -0.41
N GLY A 32 5.15 -2.23 -1.25
CA GLY A 32 4.48 -3.45 -0.82
C GLY A 32 5.27 -4.22 0.24
N ILE A 33 6.60 -4.26 0.13
CA ILE A 33 7.46 -4.88 1.16
C ILE A 33 7.40 -4.09 2.47
N GLN A 34 7.49 -2.76 2.42
CA GLN A 34 7.37 -1.90 3.60
C GLN A 34 6.03 -2.08 4.32
N LEU A 35 4.93 -2.11 3.56
CA LEU A 35 3.60 -2.41 4.11
C LEU A 35 3.58 -3.77 4.82
N LEU A 36 4.17 -4.80 4.22
CA LEU A 36 4.22 -6.13 4.84
C LEU A 36 5.05 -6.17 6.13
N MET A 37 6.09 -5.34 6.24
CA MET A 37 6.91 -5.20 7.45
C MET A 37 6.13 -4.51 8.57
N GLU A 38 5.29 -3.53 8.25
CA GLU A 38 4.49 -2.75 9.22
C GLU A 38 3.07 -3.31 9.44
N ARG A 39 2.77 -4.50 8.91
CA ARG A 39 1.43 -5.09 8.94
C ARG A 39 0.78 -5.19 10.33
N GLU A 40 1.57 -5.34 11.38
CA GLU A 40 1.07 -5.48 12.77
C GLU A 40 0.48 -4.16 13.29
N CYS A 41 0.83 -3.04 12.64
CA CYS A 41 0.25 -1.72 12.86
C CYS A 41 -1.00 -1.50 11.98
N SER A 42 -1.34 -2.44 11.09
CA SER A 42 -2.48 -2.27 10.19
C SER A 42 -3.74 -2.87 10.78
N PHE A 43 -4.71 -2.00 11.07
CA PHE A 43 -6.03 -2.40 11.56
C PHE A 43 -6.74 -3.43 10.65
N PHE A 44 -6.53 -3.35 9.34
CA PHE A 44 -7.20 -4.21 8.35
C PHE A 44 -6.53 -5.58 8.16
N PHE A 45 -5.39 -5.83 8.80
CA PHE A 45 -4.77 -7.16 8.76
C PHE A 45 -5.60 -8.13 9.63
N PRO A 46 -5.95 -9.34 9.15
CA PRO A 46 -5.37 -10.10 8.03
C PRO A 46 -6.01 -9.89 6.64
N ALA A 47 -7.09 -9.11 6.52
CA ALA A 47 -7.82 -8.94 5.26
C ALA A 47 -7.00 -8.19 4.19
N GLY A 48 -6.15 -7.27 4.63
CA GLY A 48 -5.13 -6.61 3.81
C GLY A 48 -4.41 -5.53 4.60
N ILE A 49 -3.43 -4.90 3.97
CA ILE A 49 -2.61 -3.87 4.61
C ILE A 49 -2.79 -2.58 3.83
N VAL A 50 -3.31 -1.56 4.49
CA VAL A 50 -3.50 -0.25 3.88
C VAL A 50 -2.29 0.63 4.14
N GLY A 51 -1.96 1.49 3.18
CA GLY A 51 -0.87 2.46 3.32
C GLY A 51 -0.99 3.63 2.38
N ILE A 52 -0.04 4.55 2.49
CA ILE A 52 -0.05 5.82 1.77
C ILE A 52 1.32 6.04 1.12
N LEU A 53 1.34 6.46 -0.14
CA LEU A 53 2.51 7.00 -0.83
C LEU A 53 2.36 8.51 -0.96
N CYS A 54 3.37 9.25 -0.50
CA CYS A 54 3.43 10.71 -0.59
C CYS A 54 4.49 11.14 -1.60
N ILE A 55 4.12 12.01 -2.54
CA ILE A 55 4.94 12.47 -3.67
C ILE A 55 4.77 13.97 -3.83
N GLY A 56 5.64 14.76 -3.18
CA GLY A 56 5.46 16.22 -3.16
C GLY A 56 4.10 16.60 -2.57
N THR A 57 3.21 17.18 -3.39
CA THR A 57 1.84 17.53 -2.99
C THR A 57 0.81 16.42 -3.21
N LYS A 58 1.25 15.27 -3.73
CA LYS A 58 0.36 14.19 -4.14
C LYS A 58 0.35 13.04 -3.14
N VAL A 59 -0.83 12.50 -2.92
CA VAL A 59 -1.12 11.37 -2.05
C VAL A 59 -1.72 10.25 -2.89
N ILE A 60 -1.20 9.04 -2.74
CA ILE A 60 -1.74 7.83 -3.36
C ILE A 60 -2.05 6.83 -2.26
N PHE A 61 -3.32 6.43 -2.15
CA PHE A 61 -3.71 5.38 -1.22
C PHE A 61 -3.43 4.02 -1.84
N THR A 62 -2.92 3.11 -1.01
CA THR A 62 -2.49 1.79 -1.42
C THR A 62 -3.10 0.72 -0.53
N PHE A 63 -3.38 -0.44 -1.11
CA PHE A 63 -3.92 -1.59 -0.40
C PHE A 63 -3.20 -2.85 -0.88
N LEU A 64 -2.45 -3.48 0.02
CA LEU A 64 -1.76 -4.74 -0.21
C LEU A 64 -2.62 -5.91 0.25
N GLN A 65 -2.99 -6.76 -0.69
CA GLN A 65 -3.68 -8.01 -0.42
C GLN A 65 -2.70 -9.18 -0.56
N ILE A 66 -2.62 -10.00 0.48
CA ILE A 66 -1.79 -11.21 0.51
C ILE A 66 -2.55 -12.32 1.23
N SER A 67 -2.50 -13.55 0.70
CA SER A 67 -3.11 -14.69 1.38
C SER A 67 -2.32 -15.03 2.66
N GLN A 68 -3.03 -15.49 3.69
CA GLN A 68 -2.39 -15.89 4.95
C GLN A 68 -1.36 -16.99 4.73
N SER A 69 -1.66 -18.00 3.90
CA SER A 69 -0.71 -19.08 3.58
C SER A 69 0.58 -18.54 2.95
N HIS A 70 0.47 -17.63 1.98
CA HIS A 70 1.63 -17.03 1.34
C HIS A 70 2.45 -16.18 2.33
N TYR A 71 1.78 -15.38 3.17
CA TYR A 71 2.45 -14.64 4.22
C TYR A 71 3.22 -15.53 5.21
N HIS A 72 2.63 -16.63 5.68
CA HIS A 72 3.30 -17.56 6.59
C HIS A 72 4.55 -18.21 5.96
N LEU A 73 4.53 -18.48 4.65
CA LEU A 73 5.71 -18.95 3.91
C LEU A 73 6.83 -17.90 3.87
N ILE A 74 6.47 -16.64 3.60
CA ILE A 74 7.44 -15.53 3.60
C ILE A 74 8.02 -15.35 5.00
N ARG A 75 7.17 -15.23 6.04
CA ARG A 75 7.61 -15.00 7.43
C ARG A 75 8.44 -16.15 7.98
N GLY A 76 7.98 -17.39 7.79
CA GLY A 76 8.60 -18.56 8.43
C GLY A 76 9.77 -19.15 7.65
N LYS A 77 9.82 -18.96 6.33
CA LYS A 77 10.80 -19.64 5.46
C LYS A 77 11.58 -18.68 4.55
N GLY A 78 11.25 -17.39 4.52
CA GLY A 78 11.83 -16.44 3.58
C GLY A 78 11.52 -16.78 2.12
N LYS A 79 10.45 -17.55 1.86
CA LYS A 79 10.11 -18.05 0.52
C LYS A 79 8.89 -17.34 -0.02
N VAL A 80 9.04 -16.76 -1.21
CA VAL A 80 7.92 -16.27 -2.03
C VAL A 80 7.40 -17.43 -2.86
N ASP A 81 6.11 -17.71 -2.76
CA ASP A 81 5.44 -18.69 -3.60
C ASP A 81 5.09 -18.03 -4.93
N LYS A 82 5.75 -18.48 -6.02
CA LYS A 82 5.54 -17.94 -7.37
C LYS A 82 4.13 -18.18 -7.91
N THR A 83 3.36 -19.08 -7.30
CA THR A 83 1.97 -19.37 -7.68
C THR A 83 0.96 -18.53 -6.91
N SER A 84 1.33 -18.04 -5.73
CA SER A 84 0.50 -17.18 -4.90
C SER A 84 0.79 -15.70 -5.21
N LYS A 85 -0.24 -14.94 -5.58
CA LYS A 85 -0.08 -13.50 -5.83
C LYS A 85 -0.25 -12.69 -4.55
N ALA A 86 0.65 -11.73 -4.34
CA ALA A 86 0.39 -10.58 -3.47
C ALA A 86 0.14 -9.37 -4.36
N THR A 87 -1.04 -8.77 -4.23
CA THR A 87 -1.50 -7.71 -5.13
C THR A 87 -1.56 -6.39 -4.39
N ILE A 88 -0.87 -5.39 -4.91
CA ILE A 88 -0.99 -4.02 -4.43
C ILE A 88 -1.93 -3.25 -5.36
N SER A 89 -3.02 -2.76 -4.78
CA SER A 89 -3.98 -1.87 -5.44
C SER A 89 -3.66 -0.43 -5.06
N TYR A 90 -3.86 0.52 -5.97
CA TYR A 90 -3.62 1.93 -5.68
C TYR A 90 -4.59 2.86 -6.41
N THR A 91 -4.82 4.03 -5.81
CA THR A 91 -5.67 5.09 -6.38
C THR A 91 -4.92 5.89 -7.44
N ARG A 92 -5.63 6.81 -8.10
CA ARG A 92 -4.93 7.94 -8.75
C ARG A 92 -4.20 8.78 -7.69
N PRO A 93 -3.17 9.55 -8.06
CA PRO A 93 -2.66 10.61 -7.20
C PRO A 93 -3.73 11.67 -6.96
N TYR A 94 -3.83 12.09 -5.71
CA TYR A 94 -4.65 13.22 -5.25
C TYR A 94 -3.74 14.35 -4.83
N ASP A 95 -3.94 15.56 -5.34
CA ASP A 95 -3.16 16.73 -4.95
C ASP A 95 -3.83 17.43 -3.76
N TYR A 96 -3.24 17.36 -2.57
CA TYR A 96 -3.83 18.00 -1.39
C TYR A 96 -3.80 19.55 -1.47
N MET A 97 -3.12 20.13 -2.48
CA MET A 97 -3.21 21.56 -2.75
C MET A 97 -4.45 21.93 -3.60
N ASP A 98 -5.07 20.97 -4.30
CA ASP A 98 -6.36 21.16 -4.98
C ASP A 98 -7.55 20.94 -4.02
N ALA A 99 -8.51 21.86 -4.02
CA ALA A 99 -9.62 21.84 -3.08
C ALA A 99 -10.60 20.67 -3.30
N ARG A 100 -10.77 20.22 -4.54
CA ARG A 100 -11.65 19.08 -4.87
C ARG A 100 -11.00 17.80 -4.41
N ASP A 101 -9.71 17.62 -4.71
CA ASP A 101 -8.94 16.47 -4.26
C ASP A 101 -8.87 16.41 -2.73
N ARG A 102 -8.69 17.54 -2.03
CA ARG A 102 -8.80 17.58 -0.55
C ARG A 102 -10.13 17.03 -0.04
N THR A 103 -11.23 17.42 -0.68
CA THR A 103 -12.57 16.97 -0.29
C THR A 103 -12.71 15.45 -0.48
N GLU A 104 -12.13 14.89 -1.54
CA GLU A 104 -12.15 13.44 -1.80
C GLU A 104 -11.29 12.63 -0.81
N ILE A 105 -10.19 13.19 -0.28
CA ILE A 105 -9.24 12.44 0.56
C ILE A 105 -9.41 12.64 2.07
N LEU A 106 -10.14 13.67 2.50
CA LEU A 106 -10.34 14.01 3.91
C LEU A 106 -10.93 12.85 4.72
N GLU A 107 -11.96 12.19 4.18
CA GLU A 107 -12.58 11.04 4.83
C GLU A 107 -11.60 9.88 5.00
N ALA A 108 -10.82 9.57 3.95
CA ALA A 108 -9.81 8.52 4.02
C ALA A 108 -8.76 8.82 5.10
N PHE A 109 -8.26 10.06 5.16
CA PHE A 109 -7.31 10.47 6.21
C PHE A 109 -7.91 10.42 7.61
N PHE A 110 -9.17 10.81 7.75
CA PHE A 110 -9.88 10.69 9.03
C PHE A 110 -9.94 9.23 9.48
N TRP A 111 -10.35 8.31 8.59
CA TRP A 111 -10.41 6.88 8.91
C TRP A 111 -9.02 6.30 9.21
N PHE A 112 -7.98 6.67 8.46
CA PHE A 112 -6.62 6.25 8.78
C PHE A 112 -6.19 6.72 10.16
N GLY A 113 -6.34 8.02 10.45
CA GLY A 113 -5.97 8.61 11.73
C GLY A 113 -6.72 7.98 12.87
N GLN A 114 -8.05 7.91 12.79
CA GLN A 114 -8.90 7.43 13.88
C GLN A 114 -8.77 5.92 14.10
N VAL A 115 -8.90 5.12 13.04
CA VAL A 115 -8.99 3.66 13.17
C VAL A 115 -7.62 3.03 13.42
N GLN A 116 -6.55 3.53 12.79
CA GLN A 116 -5.21 2.99 13.06
C GLN A 116 -4.67 3.42 14.42
N SER A 117 -5.03 4.62 14.92
CA SER A 117 -4.53 5.11 16.21
C SER A 117 -5.32 4.57 17.40
N ASN A 118 -6.61 4.22 17.21
CA ASN A 118 -7.48 3.73 18.26
C ASN A 118 -8.05 2.34 17.94
N PRO A 119 -7.21 1.31 17.70
CA PRO A 119 -7.67 0.00 17.24
C PRO A 119 -8.62 -0.68 18.23
N LYS A 120 -8.51 -0.39 19.53
CA LYS A 120 -9.34 -0.98 20.59
C LYS A 120 -10.80 -0.53 20.58
N GLU A 121 -11.13 0.57 19.91
CA GLU A 121 -12.50 1.10 19.84
C GLU A 121 -13.33 0.44 18.73
N PHE A 122 -12.69 -0.33 17.84
CA PHE A 122 -13.30 -0.88 16.63
C PHE A 122 -13.13 -2.41 16.49
N THR A 123 -12.61 -3.08 17.52
CA THR A 123 -12.48 -4.55 17.64
C THR A 123 -13.40 -5.09 18.73
#